data_AF-A0A381RXP7-F1
#
_entry.id   AF-A0A381RXP7-F1
#
_cell.length_a   1.000
_cell.length_b   1.000
_cell.length_c   1.000
_cell.angle_alpha   90.00
_cell.angle_beta   90.00
_cell.angle_gamma   90.00
#
_symmetry.space_group_name_H-M   'P 1'
#
loop_
_entity.id
_entity.type
_entity.pdbx_description
1 polymer ?
#
loop_
_entity_poly.entity_id
_entity_poly.type
_entity_poly.pdbx_seq_one_letter_code
_entity_poly.pdbx_strand_id
1 'polypeptide(L)'
;VTQRGGKMAALSRRAIIATGFGDHMQKTPQIQASFLTSADSLAGCPVDNLPEVAFAGRSNAGKSSTLNCLTHTRNLARVSKTPGRTQLINFFTTSLGGRLVDLPGYGYAKVSKARQKSWGEAVDDYLQMRQNLNAVVLVMDIRHPLQPFDVHMIEWGIATETPLLVLLNKADKLKQGARVAASRQVDSALANATNASSITFSAKTGLGSGKAIEAVSGFLMDPQH
;
A
#
# COMPACT_ATOMS: atom_id res chain seq x y z
N VAL A 1 40.27 14.57 24.90
CA VAL A 1 39.14 15.42 24.43
C VAL A 1 39.09 15.29 22.90
N THR A 2 38.49 14.21 22.36
CA THR A 2 37.12 14.13 21.77
C THR A 2 36.88 15.19 20.69
N GLN A 3 36.43 14.90 19.46
CA GLN A 3 35.80 13.71 18.88
C GLN A 3 35.88 13.79 17.33
N ARG A 4 35.87 12.62 16.68
CA ARG A 4 35.79 12.42 15.22
C ARG A 4 34.37 12.73 14.72
N GLY A 5 34.24 13.59 13.70
CA GLY A 5 33.00 13.79 12.95
C GLY A 5 32.84 12.70 11.88
N GLY A 6 31.93 11.76 12.11
CA GLY A 6 31.55 10.73 11.14
C GLY A 6 30.52 11.26 10.15
N LYS A 7 30.89 11.29 8.86
CA LYS A 7 29.96 11.43 7.74
C LYS A 7 28.99 10.25 7.74
N MET A 8 27.71 10.49 8.02
CA MET A 8 26.63 9.58 7.61
C MET A 8 26.43 9.76 6.11
N ALA A 9 26.89 8.79 5.33
CA ALA A 9 26.73 8.75 3.89
C ALA A 9 25.25 8.54 3.52
N ALA A 10 24.73 9.38 2.61
CA ALA A 10 23.45 9.17 1.97
C ALA A 10 23.47 7.81 1.25
N LEU A 11 22.71 6.84 1.75
CA LEU A 11 22.51 5.57 1.09
C LEU A 11 21.74 5.84 -0.21
N SER A 12 22.31 5.45 -1.35
CA SER A 12 21.68 5.61 -2.66
C SER A 12 20.35 4.86 -2.73
N ARG A 13 19.35 5.43 -3.41
CA ARG A 13 17.95 4.95 -3.55
C ARG A 13 17.80 3.46 -3.95
N ARG A 14 18.81 2.86 -4.56
CA ARG A 14 18.87 1.41 -4.85
C ARG A 14 18.94 0.52 -3.59
N ALA A 15 19.50 1.01 -2.49
CA ALA A 15 19.75 0.20 -1.29
C ALA A 15 18.48 -0.09 -0.48
N ILE A 16 17.51 0.84 -0.46
CA ILE A 16 16.31 0.69 0.38
C ILE A 16 15.38 -0.41 -0.14
N ILE A 17 15.33 -0.61 -1.46
CA ILE A 17 14.41 -1.57 -2.11
C ILE A 17 15.10 -2.93 -2.38
N ALA A 18 16.43 -2.99 -2.54
CA ALA A 18 17.12 -4.17 -3.07
C ALA A 18 18.06 -4.93 -2.09
N THR A 19 18.38 -4.44 -0.89
CA THR A 19 19.26 -5.18 0.03
C THR A 19 18.49 -5.74 1.22
N GLY A 20 18.60 -7.06 1.43
CA GLY A 20 18.28 -7.67 2.72
C GLY A 20 19.13 -7.02 3.80
N PHE A 21 18.50 -6.20 4.63
CA PHE A 21 19.16 -5.55 5.76
C PHE A 21 19.45 -6.58 6.85
N GLY A 22 20.74 -6.66 7.19
CA GLY A 22 21.29 -7.59 8.16
C GLY A 22 20.74 -7.40 9.57
N ASP A 23 20.96 -8.45 10.36
CA ASP A 23 20.49 -8.69 11.71
C ASP A 23 21.03 -7.64 12.71
N HIS A 24 20.41 -6.46 12.73
CA HIS A 24 20.43 -5.57 13.88
C HIS A 24 18.98 -5.30 14.27
N MET A 25 18.64 -5.69 15.50
CA MET A 25 17.33 -5.61 16.12
C MET A 25 16.90 -4.15 16.35
N GLN A 26 16.80 -3.35 15.29
CA GLN A 26 16.02 -2.12 15.29
C GLN A 26 14.55 -2.56 15.43
N LYS A 27 13.88 -2.08 16.48
CA LYS A 27 12.43 -2.30 16.63
C LYS A 27 11.76 -1.83 15.35
N THR A 28 11.08 -2.74 14.64
CA THR A 28 10.21 -2.37 13.51
C THR A 28 9.33 -1.19 13.94
N PRO A 29 9.25 -0.11 13.13
CA PRO A 29 8.43 1.04 13.47
C PRO A 29 6.99 0.62 13.75
N GLN A 30 6.29 1.31 14.66
CA GLN A 30 4.88 1.05 14.88
C GLN A 30 4.05 2.16 14.24
N ILE A 31 3.12 1.78 13.36
CA ILE A 31 2.19 2.72 12.75
C ILE A 31 0.91 2.72 13.60
N GLN A 32 0.75 3.69 14.50
CA GLN A 32 -0.56 3.92 15.11
C GLN A 32 -1.37 4.81 14.17
N ALA A 33 -2.65 4.51 13.98
CA ALA A 33 -3.49 5.28 13.08
C ALA A 33 -4.90 5.45 13.61
N SER A 34 -5.51 6.58 13.28
CA SER A 34 -6.89 6.94 13.65
C SER A 34 -7.65 7.45 12.43
N PHE A 35 -8.94 7.11 12.34
CA PHE A 35 -9.80 7.63 11.29
C PHE A 35 -9.87 9.16 11.35
N LEU A 36 -9.68 9.81 10.20
CA LEU A 36 -9.77 11.25 10.06
C LEU A 36 -11.08 11.64 9.39
N THR A 37 -11.27 11.22 8.13
CA THR A 37 -12.43 11.59 7.33
C THR A 37 -12.62 10.63 6.16
N SER A 38 -13.75 10.75 5.48
CA SER A 38 -14.05 10.10 4.22
C SER A 38 -14.37 11.16 3.16
N ALA A 39 -13.83 11.01 1.95
CA ALA A 39 -14.11 11.88 0.81
C ALA A 39 -14.81 11.11 -0.31
N ASP A 40 -15.78 11.74 -0.96
CA ASP A 40 -16.47 11.22 -2.15
C ASP A 40 -15.77 11.62 -3.46
N SER A 41 -14.87 12.61 -3.39
CA SER A 41 -14.21 13.25 -4.52
C SER A 41 -12.88 13.88 -4.09
N LEU A 42 -12.05 14.28 -5.05
CA LEU A 42 -10.79 14.97 -4.79
C LEU A 42 -10.99 16.26 -3.98
N ALA A 43 -12.06 17.01 -4.24
CA ALA A 43 -12.39 18.25 -3.53
C ALA A 43 -12.74 18.03 -2.05
N GLY A 44 -13.24 16.84 -1.69
CA GLY A 44 -13.51 16.45 -0.31
C GLY A 44 -12.29 15.95 0.46
N CYS A 45 -11.14 15.82 -0.20
CA CYS A 45 -9.91 15.34 0.44
C CYS A 45 -9.32 16.43 1.35
N PRO A 46 -8.60 16.07 2.43
CA PRO A 46 -7.96 17.07 3.29
C PRO A 46 -6.96 17.94 2.51
N VAL A 47 -6.83 19.22 2.87
CA VAL A 47 -6.10 20.25 2.09
C VAL A 47 -4.70 20.60 2.61
N ASP A 48 -4.13 19.80 3.53
CA ASP A 48 -2.76 20.01 4.02
C ASP A 48 -1.73 19.26 3.16
N ASN A 49 -0.44 19.36 3.51
CA ASN A 49 0.69 18.84 2.71
C ASN A 49 1.35 17.59 3.34
N LEU A 50 0.58 16.74 4.00
CA LEU A 50 1.11 15.51 4.60
C LEU A 50 1.25 14.39 3.55
N PRO A 51 2.32 13.58 3.57
CA PRO A 51 2.48 12.46 2.65
C PRO A 51 1.38 11.41 2.86
N GLU A 52 0.84 10.90 1.76
CA GLU A 52 -0.24 9.92 1.72
C GLU A 52 0.24 8.60 1.10
N VAL A 53 -0.02 7.49 1.81
CA VAL A 53 0.18 6.13 1.30
C VAL A 53 -1.17 5.51 1.01
N ALA A 54 -1.49 5.35 -0.28
CA ALA A 54 -2.77 4.86 -0.72
C ALA A 54 -2.80 3.33 -0.87
N PHE A 55 -3.83 2.70 -0.33
CA PHE A 55 -4.07 1.26 -0.42
C PHE A 55 -5.10 0.98 -1.51
N ALA A 56 -4.64 0.40 -2.61
CA ALA A 56 -5.45 -0.03 -3.74
C ALA A 56 -5.55 -1.55 -3.79
N GLY A 57 -6.53 -2.08 -4.54
CA GLY A 57 -6.73 -3.52 -4.65
C GLY A 57 -8.19 -3.92 -4.78
N ARG A 58 -8.41 -5.11 -5.35
CA ARG A 58 -9.75 -5.61 -5.67
C ARG A 58 -10.62 -5.71 -4.43
N SER A 59 -11.93 -5.62 -4.61
CA SER A 59 -12.87 -6.04 -3.58
C SER A 59 -12.51 -7.46 -3.08
N ASN A 60 -12.50 -7.63 -1.77
CA ASN A 60 -12.08 -8.87 -1.08
C ASN A 60 -10.59 -9.26 -1.22
N ALA A 61 -9.71 -8.48 -1.85
CA ALA A 61 -8.26 -8.77 -1.83
C ALA A 61 -7.67 -8.69 -0.39
N GLY A 62 -8.37 -8.00 0.51
CA GLY A 62 -8.05 -7.93 1.94
C GLY A 62 -7.38 -6.62 2.36
N LYS A 63 -7.64 -5.51 1.66
CA LYS A 63 -7.15 -4.16 2.01
C LYS A 63 -7.42 -3.78 3.47
N SER A 64 -8.67 -3.81 3.91
CA SER A 64 -9.02 -3.44 5.29
C SER A 64 -8.35 -4.36 6.33
N SER A 65 -8.23 -5.66 6.03
CA SER A 65 -7.48 -6.60 6.89
C SER A 65 -5.98 -6.28 6.92
N THR A 66 -5.43 -5.85 5.78
CA THR A 66 -4.03 -5.41 5.66
C THR A 66 -3.80 -4.15 6.49
N LEU A 67 -4.64 -3.11 6.34
CA LEU A 67 -4.58 -1.89 7.15
C LEU A 67 -4.60 -2.20 8.64
N ASN A 68 -5.56 -2.99 9.11
CA ASN A 68 -5.65 -3.37 10.52
C ASN A 68 -4.42 -4.18 10.99
N CYS A 69 -3.83 -5.00 10.11
CA CYS A 69 -2.61 -5.76 10.42
C CYS A 69 -1.39 -4.85 10.56
N LEU A 70 -1.20 -3.89 9.64
CA LEU A 70 -0.05 -2.99 9.65
C LEU A 70 -0.11 -1.96 10.78
N THR A 71 -1.32 -1.54 11.17
CA THR A 71 -1.50 -0.54 12.23
C THR A 71 -1.70 -1.13 13.62
N HIS A 72 -1.72 -2.45 13.74
CA HIS A 72 -2.07 -3.19 14.97
C HIS A 72 -3.39 -2.74 15.62
N THR A 73 -4.27 -2.10 14.84
CA THR A 73 -5.51 -1.49 15.34
C THR A 73 -6.70 -2.33 14.88
N ARG A 74 -7.45 -2.87 15.85
CA ARG A 74 -8.69 -3.60 15.55
C ARG A 74 -9.73 -2.64 15.00
N ASN A 75 -10.34 -2.99 13.87
CA ASN A 75 -11.46 -2.26 13.27
C ASN A 75 -11.16 -0.81 12.83
N LEU A 76 -9.88 -0.45 12.58
CA LEU A 76 -9.53 0.85 12.00
C LEU A 76 -10.22 1.01 10.64
N ALA A 77 -9.94 0.09 9.72
CA ALA A 77 -10.70 -0.07 8.49
C ALA A 77 -11.79 -1.10 8.75
N ARG A 78 -13.05 -0.70 8.58
CA ARG A 78 -14.21 -1.60 8.74
C ARG A 78 -14.11 -2.77 7.77
N VAL A 79 -13.83 -3.96 8.28
CA VAL A 79 -13.80 -5.21 7.50
C VAL A 79 -15.25 -5.62 7.19
N SER A 80 -15.85 -5.02 6.16
CA SER A 80 -17.18 -5.43 5.70
C SER A 80 -17.08 -6.69 4.83
N LYS A 81 -17.78 -7.76 5.23
CA LYS A 81 -18.02 -8.92 4.35
C LYS A 81 -19.02 -8.61 3.22
N THR A 82 -19.80 -7.53 3.37
CA THR A 82 -20.74 -7.06 2.35
C THR A 82 -19.97 -6.18 1.35
N PRO A 83 -19.78 -6.61 0.11
CA PRO A 83 -19.00 -5.86 -0.85
C PRO A 83 -19.79 -4.63 -1.37
N GLY A 84 -19.09 -3.54 -1.70
CA GLY A 84 -19.69 -2.26 -2.12
C GLY A 84 -20.05 -1.29 -0.98
N ARG A 85 -19.61 -1.56 0.26
CA ARG A 85 -19.88 -0.70 1.43
C ARG A 85 -18.93 0.51 1.54
N THR A 86 -17.68 0.35 1.10
CA THR A 86 -16.71 1.45 1.04
C THR A 86 -16.80 2.12 -0.34
N GLN A 87 -17.56 3.20 -0.42
CA GLN A 87 -17.73 4.01 -1.64
C GLN A 87 -16.91 5.31 -1.61
N LEU A 88 -16.34 5.61 -0.45
CA LEU A 88 -15.57 6.82 -0.17
C LEU A 88 -14.09 6.46 -0.01
N ILE A 89 -13.23 7.42 -0.31
CA ILE A 89 -11.81 7.41 0.02
C ILE A 89 -11.69 7.69 1.51
N ASN A 90 -11.12 6.77 2.29
CA ASN A 90 -10.99 6.97 3.74
C ASN A 90 -9.56 7.37 4.11
N PHE A 91 -9.44 8.41 4.92
CA PHE A 91 -8.17 8.95 5.39
C PHE A 91 -7.96 8.58 6.85
N PHE A 92 -6.75 8.16 7.17
CA PHE A 92 -6.32 7.85 8.53
C PHE A 92 -5.05 8.63 8.83
N THR A 93 -5.06 9.44 9.88
CA THR A 93 -3.83 10.07 10.40
C THR A 93 -2.94 9.00 11.03
N THR A 94 -1.63 9.18 10.96
CA THR A 94 -0.66 8.25 11.56
C THR A 94 0.23 8.94 12.58
N SER A 95 0.76 8.16 13.52
CA SER A 95 1.78 8.61 14.48
C SER A 95 3.12 9.00 13.84
N LEU A 96 3.30 8.76 12.53
CA LEU A 96 4.54 8.99 11.80
C LEU A 96 4.53 10.29 10.98
N GLY A 97 3.48 11.11 11.10
CA GLY A 97 3.38 12.41 10.41
C GLY A 97 2.73 12.37 9.02
N GLY A 98 2.49 11.19 8.45
CA GLY A 98 1.74 11.00 7.20
C GLY A 98 0.34 10.43 7.38
N ARG A 99 -0.30 10.05 6.27
CA ARG A 99 -1.62 9.40 6.25
C ARG A 99 -1.63 8.07 5.51
N LEU A 100 -2.43 7.14 6.01
CA LEU A 100 -2.88 6.00 5.23
C LEU A 100 -4.20 6.37 4.55
N VAL A 101 -4.36 5.97 3.29
CA VAL A 101 -5.57 6.22 2.51
C VAL A 101 -6.13 4.90 2.01
N ASP A 102 -7.34 4.52 2.43
CA ASP A 102 -8.03 3.32 1.91
C ASP A 102 -8.85 3.72 0.68
N LEU A 103 -8.32 3.38 -0.50
CA LEU A 103 -9.06 3.59 -1.73
C LEU A 103 -10.19 2.56 -1.82
N PRO A 104 -11.38 2.97 -2.25
CA PRO A 104 -12.49 2.05 -2.40
C PRO A 104 -12.12 0.94 -3.41
N GLY A 105 -12.53 -0.30 -3.14
CA GLY A 105 -12.05 -1.46 -3.92
C GLY A 105 -12.75 -1.64 -5.27
N TYR A 106 -11.98 -1.93 -6.31
CA TYR A 106 -12.48 -2.15 -7.66
C TYR A 106 -13.09 -3.55 -7.87
N GLY A 107 -13.81 -3.74 -8.99
CA GLY A 107 -14.24 -5.06 -9.47
C GLY A 107 -15.50 -5.63 -8.80
N TYR A 108 -16.40 -4.79 -8.29
CA TYR A 108 -17.68 -5.26 -7.75
C TYR A 108 -18.81 -5.26 -8.79
N ALA A 109 -19.30 -6.46 -9.11
CA ALA A 109 -20.36 -6.65 -10.12
C ALA A 109 -21.76 -6.16 -9.70
N LYS A 110 -22.01 -5.85 -8.42
CA LYS A 110 -23.37 -5.51 -7.91
C LYS A 110 -23.60 -4.02 -7.61
N VAL A 111 -22.73 -3.12 -8.06
CA VAL A 111 -22.99 -1.67 -8.04
C VAL A 111 -23.55 -1.21 -9.38
N SER A 112 -24.44 -0.21 -9.38
CA SER A 112 -24.98 0.34 -10.63
C SER A 112 -23.87 0.90 -11.52
N LYS A 113 -24.03 0.84 -12.84
CA LYS A 113 -23.05 1.36 -13.81
C LYS A 113 -22.65 2.81 -13.52
N ALA A 114 -23.61 3.66 -13.15
CA ALA A 114 -23.35 5.06 -12.77
C ALA A 114 -22.44 5.18 -11.54
N ARG A 115 -22.64 4.32 -10.53
CA ARG A 115 -21.77 4.31 -9.34
C ARG A 115 -20.40 3.70 -9.60
N GLN A 116 -20.29 2.72 -10.49
CA GLN A 116 -18.98 2.22 -10.94
C GLN A 116 -18.18 3.30 -11.66
N LYS A 117 -18.86 4.10 -12.51
CA LYS A 117 -18.25 5.22 -13.24
C LYS A 117 -17.76 6.31 -12.29
N SER A 118 -18.64 6.85 -11.43
CA SER A 118 -18.25 7.88 -10.46
C SER A 118 -17.19 7.42 -9.45
N TRP A 119 -17.23 6.15 -9.04
CA TRP A 119 -16.19 5.55 -8.21
C TRP A 119 -14.84 5.47 -8.94
N GLY A 120 -14.85 5.07 -10.22
CA GLY A 120 -13.67 5.04 -11.06
C GLY A 120 -13.08 6.44 -11.21
N GLU A 121 -13.91 7.43 -11.53
CA GLU A 121 -13.52 8.84 -11.66
C GLU A 121 -12.85 9.36 -10.38
N ALA A 122 -13.44 9.14 -9.20
CA ALA A 122 -12.84 9.63 -7.95
C ALA A 122 -11.49 8.98 -7.61
N VAL A 123 -11.32 7.68 -7.90
CA VAL A 123 -10.05 6.98 -7.71
C VAL A 123 -9.02 7.42 -8.74
N ASP A 124 -9.41 7.56 -10.00
CA ASP A 124 -8.54 8.01 -11.08
C ASP A 124 -8.08 9.45 -10.84
N ASP A 125 -8.99 10.35 -10.46
CA ASP A 125 -8.69 11.74 -10.08
C ASP A 125 -7.72 11.79 -8.90
N TYR A 126 -7.95 10.96 -7.87
CA TYR A 126 -7.04 10.86 -6.73
C TYR A 126 -5.64 10.40 -7.17
N LEU A 127 -5.54 9.33 -7.95
CA LEU A 127 -4.25 8.81 -8.39
C LEU A 127 -3.50 9.80 -9.30
N GLN A 128 -4.21 10.54 -10.14
CA GLN A 128 -3.58 11.44 -11.12
C GLN A 128 -3.27 12.84 -10.56
N MET A 129 -4.14 13.37 -9.69
CA MET A 129 -4.10 14.79 -9.33
C MET A 129 -3.69 15.04 -7.88
N ARG A 130 -3.72 14.03 -7.00
CA ARG A 130 -3.41 14.20 -5.58
C ARG A 130 -1.92 14.44 -5.35
N GLN A 131 -1.55 15.70 -5.09
CA GLN A 131 -0.16 16.11 -4.83
C GLN A 131 0.44 15.43 -3.58
N ASN A 132 -0.39 15.09 -2.60
CA ASN A 132 0.04 14.42 -1.38
C ASN A 132 0.40 12.94 -1.58
N LEU A 133 0.03 12.32 -2.70
CA LEU A 133 0.21 10.90 -2.91
C LEU A 133 1.72 10.57 -3.02
N ASN A 134 2.24 9.90 -1.99
CA ASN A 134 3.66 9.60 -1.88
C ASN A 134 4.01 8.17 -2.31
N ALA A 135 3.08 7.23 -2.11
CA ALA A 135 3.25 5.83 -2.52
C ALA A 135 1.90 5.12 -2.63
N VAL A 136 1.89 4.03 -3.39
CA VAL A 136 0.75 3.11 -3.47
C VAL A 136 1.12 1.73 -2.95
N VAL A 137 0.27 1.18 -2.10
CA VAL A 137 0.28 -0.22 -1.69
C VAL A 137 -0.82 -0.95 -2.45
N LEU A 138 -0.44 -1.80 -3.40
CA LEU A 138 -1.37 -2.64 -4.15
C LEU A 138 -1.56 -3.98 -3.44
N VAL A 139 -2.74 -4.17 -2.83
CA VAL A 139 -3.10 -5.42 -2.14
C VAL A 139 -3.72 -6.39 -3.14
N MET A 140 -3.02 -7.49 -3.38
CA MET A 140 -3.36 -8.51 -4.37
C MET A 140 -3.64 -9.86 -3.69
N ASP A 141 -4.67 -10.59 -4.13
CA ASP A 141 -4.92 -11.94 -3.64
C ASP A 141 -3.94 -12.91 -4.32
N ILE A 142 -2.99 -13.47 -3.56
CA ILE A 142 -1.91 -14.31 -4.10
C ILE A 142 -2.40 -15.57 -4.83
N ARG A 143 -3.66 -15.99 -4.63
CA ARG A 143 -4.25 -17.13 -5.35
C ARG A 143 -4.57 -16.81 -6.80
N HIS A 144 -4.76 -15.53 -7.11
CA HIS A 144 -5.14 -15.03 -8.43
C HIS A 144 -4.41 -13.70 -8.69
N PRO A 145 -3.07 -13.70 -8.78
CA PRO A 145 -2.32 -12.46 -8.99
C PRO A 145 -2.51 -11.92 -10.41
N LEU A 146 -2.07 -10.67 -10.64
CA LEU A 146 -2.01 -10.02 -11.96
C LEU A 146 -3.35 -10.04 -12.71
N GLN A 147 -4.44 -9.72 -12.00
CA GLN A 147 -5.71 -9.48 -12.67
C GLN A 147 -5.64 -8.19 -13.48
N PRO A 148 -6.53 -7.96 -14.46
CA PRO A 148 -6.38 -6.84 -15.40
C PRO A 148 -6.14 -5.47 -14.75
N PHE A 149 -6.85 -5.14 -13.67
CA PHE A 149 -6.61 -3.88 -12.95
C PHE A 149 -5.31 -3.89 -12.13
N ASP A 150 -4.88 -5.04 -11.60
CA ASP A 150 -3.59 -5.12 -10.91
C ASP A 150 -2.46 -4.79 -11.89
N VAL A 151 -2.53 -5.30 -13.11
CA VAL A 151 -1.59 -4.99 -14.19
C VAL A 151 -1.65 -3.50 -14.53
N HIS A 152 -2.85 -2.94 -14.70
CA HIS A 152 -3.02 -1.52 -14.97
C HIS A 152 -2.40 -0.62 -13.87
N MET A 153 -2.60 -0.95 -12.59
CA MET A 153 -1.99 -0.20 -11.48
C MET A 153 -0.47 -0.33 -11.45
N ILE A 154 0.06 -1.51 -11.82
CA ILE A 154 1.51 -1.72 -11.95
C ILE A 154 2.07 -0.84 -13.06
N GLU A 155 1.47 -0.89 -14.26
CA GLU A 155 1.86 -0.08 -15.41
C GLU A 155 1.78 1.42 -15.09
N TRP A 156 0.68 1.86 -14.47
CA TRP A 156 0.50 3.24 -14.02
C TRP A 156 1.61 3.66 -13.06
N GLY A 157 1.84 2.89 -11.98
CA GLY A 157 2.84 3.25 -10.96
C GLY A 157 4.26 3.29 -11.52
N ILE A 158 4.58 2.41 -12.47
CA ILE A 158 5.87 2.45 -13.20
C ILE A 158 5.96 3.72 -14.04
N ALA A 159 4.91 4.03 -14.83
CA ALA A 159 4.91 5.18 -15.74
C ALA A 159 4.95 6.54 -15.02
N THR A 160 4.35 6.64 -13.83
CA THR A 160 4.36 7.86 -13.01
C THR A 160 5.55 7.94 -12.04
N GLU A 161 6.43 6.94 -12.06
CA GLU A 161 7.52 6.76 -11.08
C GLU A 161 7.07 6.76 -9.61
N THR A 162 5.77 6.60 -9.36
CA THR A 162 5.20 6.57 -8.01
C THR A 162 5.65 5.28 -7.30
N PRO A 163 6.22 5.34 -6.09
CA PRO A 163 6.61 4.15 -5.35
C PRO A 163 5.46 3.16 -5.20
N LEU A 164 5.67 1.92 -5.61
CA LEU A 164 4.65 0.88 -5.63
C LEU A 164 5.09 -0.33 -4.81
N LEU A 165 4.33 -0.64 -3.76
CA LEU A 165 4.52 -1.85 -2.97
C LEU A 165 3.36 -2.84 -3.23
N VAL A 166 3.67 -3.97 -3.84
CA VAL A 166 2.69 -5.05 -4.05
C VAL A 166 2.68 -5.98 -2.85
N LEU A 167 1.55 -6.10 -2.16
CA LEU A 167 1.34 -7.08 -1.10
C LEU A 167 0.54 -8.26 -1.63
N LEU A 168 1.21 -9.40 -1.80
CA LEU A 168 0.61 -10.67 -2.19
C LEU A 168 -0.08 -11.31 -0.97
N ASN A 169 -1.24 -10.77 -0.63
CA ASN A 169 -2.01 -11.11 0.56
C ASN A 169 -2.66 -12.50 0.46
N LYS A 170 -3.09 -13.03 1.61
CA LYS A 170 -3.68 -14.36 1.79
C LYS A 170 -2.72 -15.52 1.47
N ALA A 171 -1.42 -15.31 1.69
CA ALA A 171 -0.42 -16.37 1.56
C ALA A 171 -0.73 -17.60 2.43
N ASP A 172 -1.48 -17.46 3.52
CA ASP A 172 -1.97 -18.58 4.34
C ASP A 172 -2.80 -19.61 3.54
N LYS A 173 -3.36 -19.21 2.39
CA LYS A 173 -4.17 -20.07 1.53
C LYS A 173 -3.37 -20.91 0.53
N LEU A 174 -2.08 -20.65 0.37
CA LEU A 174 -1.20 -21.41 -0.51
C LEU A 174 -0.14 -22.16 0.30
N LYS A 175 0.30 -23.31 -0.23
CA LYS A 175 1.50 -24.02 0.24
C LYS A 175 2.76 -23.29 -0.25
N GLN A 176 3.90 -23.54 0.39
CA GLN A 176 5.15 -22.81 0.13
C GLN A 176 5.55 -22.77 -1.35
N GLY A 177 5.52 -23.90 -2.06
CA GLY A 177 5.87 -23.94 -3.49
C GLY A 177 4.98 -23.04 -4.35
N ALA A 178 3.67 -23.04 -4.10
CA ALA A 178 2.72 -22.18 -4.81
C ALA A 178 2.90 -20.70 -4.47
N ARG A 179 3.28 -20.36 -3.22
CA ARG A 179 3.63 -18.98 -2.84
C ARG A 179 4.84 -18.49 -3.63
N VAL A 180 5.90 -19.30 -3.70
CA VAL A 180 7.12 -18.96 -4.43
C VAL A 180 6.85 -18.78 -5.92
N ALA A 181 6.06 -19.67 -6.53
CA ALA A 181 5.66 -19.54 -7.92
C ALA A 181 4.88 -18.24 -8.20
N ALA A 182 3.88 -17.93 -7.37
CA ALA A 182 3.09 -16.70 -7.50
C ALA A 182 3.94 -15.44 -7.28
N SER A 183 4.84 -15.44 -6.29
CA SER A 183 5.79 -14.33 -6.06
C SER A 183 6.65 -14.09 -7.29
N ARG A 184 7.29 -15.14 -7.82
CA ARG A 184 8.14 -15.03 -9.02
C ARG A 184 7.40 -14.50 -10.23
N GLN A 185 6.15 -14.89 -10.42
CA GLN A 185 5.31 -14.39 -11.50
C GLN A 185 5.12 -12.87 -11.38
N VAL A 186 4.83 -12.36 -10.18
CA VAL A 186 4.68 -10.92 -9.93
C VAL A 186 6.02 -10.21 -10.01
N ASP A 187 7.08 -10.76 -9.44
CA ASP A 187 8.43 -10.19 -9.49
C ASP A 187 8.92 -10.04 -10.93
N SER A 188 8.55 -10.97 -11.82
CA SER A 188 8.86 -10.88 -13.25
C SER A 188 8.11 -9.72 -13.93
N ALA A 189 6.86 -9.45 -13.54
CA ALA A 189 6.10 -8.30 -14.03
C ALA A 189 6.68 -6.96 -13.53
N LEU A 190 7.40 -6.98 -12.41
CA LEU A 190 8.05 -5.80 -11.82
C LEU A 190 9.53 -5.67 -12.20
N ALA A 191 10.11 -6.62 -12.96
CA ALA A 191 11.56 -6.77 -13.10
C ALA A 191 12.30 -5.53 -13.64
N ASN A 192 11.63 -4.72 -14.45
CA ASN A 192 12.21 -3.51 -15.05
C ASN A 192 11.92 -2.23 -14.26
N ALA A 193 11.15 -2.32 -13.16
CA ALA A 193 10.75 -1.17 -12.36
C ALA A 193 11.75 -0.94 -11.22
N THR A 194 12.28 0.28 -11.09
CA THR A 194 13.15 0.66 -9.97
C THR A 194 12.39 1.17 -8.75
N ASN A 195 11.11 1.53 -8.94
CA ASN A 195 10.21 2.09 -7.94
C ASN A 195 9.17 1.08 -7.44
N ALA A 196 9.18 -0.17 -7.91
CA ALA A 196 8.21 -1.19 -7.53
C ALA A 196 8.86 -2.42 -6.89
N SER A 197 8.17 -3.01 -5.92
CA SER A 197 8.60 -4.25 -5.26
C SER A 197 7.40 -5.07 -4.78
N SER A 198 7.61 -6.36 -4.49
CA SER A 198 6.57 -7.24 -3.97
C SER A 198 6.94 -7.92 -2.64
N ILE A 199 5.94 -8.18 -1.79
CA ILE A 199 6.07 -8.93 -0.54
C ILE A 199 4.99 -10.01 -0.48
N THR A 200 5.41 -11.26 -0.28
CA THR A 200 4.49 -12.34 0.13
C THR A 200 3.92 -12.04 1.51
N PHE A 201 2.60 -11.87 1.60
CA PHE A 201 1.95 -11.30 2.77
C PHE A 201 0.73 -12.10 3.25
N SER A 202 0.44 -12.05 4.56
CA SER A 202 -0.79 -12.60 5.13
C SER A 202 -1.24 -11.76 6.30
N ALA A 203 -2.31 -10.97 6.10
CA ALA A 203 -2.97 -10.24 7.18
C ALA A 203 -3.48 -11.18 8.30
N LYS A 204 -3.77 -12.45 7.97
CA LYS A 204 -4.29 -13.43 8.93
C LYS A 204 -3.21 -13.95 9.87
N THR A 205 -2.00 -14.17 9.35
CA THR A 205 -0.92 -14.83 10.11
C THR A 205 0.22 -13.87 10.47
N GLY A 206 0.19 -12.64 9.97
CA GLY A 206 1.30 -11.68 10.10
C GLY A 206 2.50 -11.99 9.20
N LEU A 207 2.39 -12.93 8.26
CA LEU A 207 3.51 -13.22 7.35
C LEU A 207 3.82 -11.97 6.53
N GLY A 208 5.10 -11.56 6.52
CA GLY A 208 5.57 -10.39 5.77
C GLY A 208 5.21 -9.03 6.38
N SER A 209 4.52 -8.98 7.53
CA SER A 209 4.06 -7.72 8.12
C SER A 209 5.21 -6.81 8.54
N GLY A 210 6.30 -7.34 9.11
CA GLY A 210 7.45 -6.54 9.51
C GLY A 210 8.04 -5.73 8.34
N LYS A 211 8.31 -6.41 7.21
CA LYS A 211 8.82 -5.78 5.98
C LYS A 211 7.82 -4.78 5.39
N ALA A 212 6.53 -5.11 5.42
CA ALA A 212 5.49 -4.20 4.92
C ALA A 212 5.37 -2.94 5.79
N ILE A 213 5.45 -3.08 7.12
CA ILE A 213 5.43 -1.95 8.06
C ILE A 213 6.65 -1.06 7.85
N GLU A 214 7.83 -1.66 7.70
CA GLU A 214 9.07 -0.92 7.42
C GLU A 214 8.97 -0.09 6.15
N ALA A 215 8.55 -0.71 5.03
CA ALA A 215 8.38 -0.01 3.76
C ALA A 215 7.34 1.12 3.84
N VAL A 216 6.15 0.83 4.40
CA VAL A 216 5.09 1.83 4.56
C VAL A 216 5.52 2.97 5.48
N SER A 217 6.28 2.68 6.54
CA SER A 217 6.82 3.71 7.43
C SER A 217 7.79 4.63 6.70
N GLY A 218 8.65 4.08 5.83
CA GLY A 218 9.50 4.88 4.95
C GLY A 218 8.70 5.85 4.09
N PHE A 219 7.65 5.36 3.43
CA PHE A 219 6.76 6.21 2.62
C PHE A 219 5.97 7.26 3.42
N LEU A 220 5.74 7.05 4.72
CA LEU A 220 5.05 8.03 5.56
C LEU A 220 5.97 9.14 6.07
N MET A 221 7.27 8.86 6.22
CA MET A 221 8.24 9.78 6.80
C MET A 221 9.02 10.59 5.76
N ASP A 222 9.19 10.06 4.55
CA ASP A 222 10.00 10.67 3.48
C ASP A 222 9.09 11.13 2.33
N PRO A 223 8.52 12.35 2.40
CA PRO A 223 7.73 12.89 1.30
C PRO A 223 8.62 13.09 0.05
N GLN A 224 8.12 12.75 -1.13
CA GLN A 224 8.81 12.91 -2.41
C GLN A 224 9.05 14.38 -2.84
N HIS A 225 8.73 15.36 -1.98
CA HIS A 225 8.76 16.79 -2.25
C HIS A 225 9.63 17.53 -1.25
#